data_AF-A0A6G1KBE0-F1
#
_entry.id   AF-A0A6G1KBE0-F1
#
_cell.length_a   1.000
_cell.length_b   1.000
_cell.length_c   1.000
_cell.angle_alpha   90.00
_cell.angle_beta   90.00
_cell.angle_gamma   90.00
#
_symmetry.space_group_name_H-M   'P 1'
#
loop_
_entity.id
_entity.type
_entity.pdbx_description
1 polymer ?
#
loop_
_entity_poly.entity_id
_entity_poly.type
_entity_poly.pdbx_seq_one_letter_code
_entity_poly.pdbx_strand_id
1 'polypeptide(L)'
;MSSPLMLVKYGTHASLIEARNMLYVAERTSIPVPRLFAAYAYGPPDRDVDDFGNVYDTYIFIEFIKGEDLGKLWGKCTSTKKQMLSTDLKKHIGLLVAPGYA
;
A
#
# COMPACT_ATOMS: atom_id res chain seq x y z
N MET A 1 -26.49 2.54 -1.54
CA MET A 1 -25.05 2.70 -1.19
C MET A 1 -24.26 1.75 -2.08
N SER A 2 -23.31 2.23 -2.88
CA SER A 2 -22.40 1.32 -3.60
C SER A 2 -21.44 0.72 -2.59
N SER A 3 -21.27 -0.60 -2.59
CA SER A 3 -20.17 -1.22 -1.84
C SER A 3 -18.85 -0.67 -2.41
N PRO A 4 -17.87 -0.32 -1.57
CA PRO A 4 -16.54 0.01 -2.06
C PRO A 4 -15.97 -1.20 -2.82
N LEU A 5 -15.37 -0.95 -3.98
CA LEU A 5 -14.59 -1.97 -4.68
C LEU A 5 -13.38 -2.33 -3.82
N MET A 6 -13.15 -3.63 -3.64
CA MET A 6 -12.11 -4.18 -2.78
C MET A 6 -11.04 -4.85 -3.63
N LEU A 7 -9.77 -4.67 -3.23
CA LEU A 7 -8.62 -5.33 -3.82
C LEU A 7 -7.93 -6.19 -2.76
N VAL A 8 -7.44 -7.36 -3.15
CA VAL A 8 -6.68 -8.26 -2.28
C VAL A 8 -5.23 -8.30 -2.73
N LYS A 9 -4.31 -7.88 -1.85
CA LYS A 9 -2.87 -8.10 -2.03
C LYS A 9 -2.47 -9.41 -1.33
N TYR A 10 -1.76 -10.26 -2.05
CA TYR A 10 -1.27 -11.55 -1.56
C TYR A 10 0.06 -11.92 -2.22
N GLY A 11 0.74 -12.94 -1.72
CA GLY A 11 1.99 -13.48 -2.25
C GLY A 11 3.15 -13.42 -1.26
N THR A 12 4.30 -13.96 -1.65
CA THR A 12 5.49 -14.16 -0.81
C THR A 12 6.05 -12.88 -0.17
N HIS A 13 5.77 -11.72 -0.76
CA HIS A 13 6.22 -10.41 -0.27
C HIS A 13 5.15 -9.62 0.49
N ALA A 14 3.92 -10.12 0.57
CA ALA A 14 2.89 -9.51 1.40
C ALA A 14 3.20 -9.80 2.88
N SER A 15 3.08 -8.78 3.74
CA SER A 15 3.39 -8.90 5.16
C SER A 15 2.40 -8.11 6.00
N LEU A 16 2.09 -8.60 7.21
CA LEU A 16 1.28 -7.86 8.17
C LEU A 16 1.92 -6.52 8.59
N ILE A 17 3.23 -6.37 8.43
CA ILE A 17 3.92 -5.08 8.64
C ILE A 17 3.44 -4.03 7.65
N GLU A 18 3.15 -4.40 6.40
CA GLU A 18 2.61 -3.48 5.40
C GLU A 18 1.24 -2.95 5.83
N ALA A 19 0.35 -3.83 6.30
CA ALA A 19 -0.96 -3.43 6.81
C ALA A 19 -0.85 -2.50 8.03
N ARG A 20 0.07 -2.79 8.97
CA ARG A 20 0.35 -1.92 10.12
C ARG A 20 0.88 -0.56 9.71
N ASN A 21 1.80 -0.52 8.75
CA ASN A 21 2.35 0.74 8.23
C ASN A 21 1.27 1.56 7.52
N MET A 22 0.37 0.92 6.78
CA MET A 22 -0.75 1.61 6.12
C MET A 22 -1.70 2.26 7.14
N LEU A 23 -2.04 1.55 8.23
CA LEU A 23 -2.82 2.11 9.33
C LEU A 23 -2.09 3.29 9.99
N TYR A 24 -0.80 3.13 10.29
CA TYR A 24 0.00 4.19 10.90
C TYR A 24 0.01 5.46 10.03
N VAL A 25 0.25 5.32 8.72
CA VAL A 25 0.25 6.45 7.79
C VAL A 25 -1.12 7.12 7.72
N ALA A 26 -2.21 6.34 7.67
CA ALA A 26 -3.58 6.85 7.64
C ALA A 26 -3.96 7.60 8.93
N GLU A 27 -3.49 7.14 10.09
CA GLU A 27 -3.80 7.74 11.39
C GLU A 27 -2.93 8.95 11.73
N ARG A 28 -1.69 9.00 11.22
CA ARG A 28 -0.68 9.99 11.65
C ARG A 28 -0.40 11.07 10.62
N THR A 29 -0.82 10.89 9.37
CA THR A 29 -0.50 11.81 8.28
C THR A 29 -1.74 12.15 7.46
N SER A 30 -1.63 13.18 6.62
CA SER A 30 -2.65 13.49 5.61
C SER A 30 -2.35 12.82 4.26
N ILE A 31 -1.44 11.86 4.20
CA ILE A 31 -1.09 11.18 2.95
C ILE A 31 -2.25 10.26 2.58
N PRO A 32 -2.80 10.38 1.36
CA PRO A 32 -3.85 9.46 0.93
C PRO A 32 -3.26 8.07 0.74
N VAL A 33 -3.75 7.11 1.54
CA VAL A 33 -3.48 5.68 1.40
C VAL A 33 -4.80 4.93 1.26
N PRO A 34 -4.83 3.76 0.60
CA PRO A 34 -6.04 2.94 0.54
C PRO A 34 -6.56 2.61 1.93
N ARG A 35 -7.89 2.64 2.13
CA ARG A 35 -8.45 2.16 3.39
C ARG A 35 -8.19 0.67 3.55
N LEU A 36 -7.61 0.27 4.68
CA LEU A 36 -7.46 -1.13 5.08
C LEU A 36 -8.80 -1.67 5.60
N PHE A 37 -9.29 -2.77 5.03
CA PHE A 37 -10.47 -3.48 5.52
C PHE A 37 -10.09 -4.60 6.47
N ALA A 38 -9.09 -5.40 6.11
CA ALA A 38 -8.59 -6.49 6.92
C ALA A 38 -7.20 -6.95 6.46
N ALA A 39 -6.45 -7.60 7.34
CA ALA A 39 -5.21 -8.28 7.00
C ALA A 39 -5.10 -9.57 7.81
N TYR A 40 -4.86 -10.69 7.13
CA TYR A 40 -4.79 -12.02 7.74
C TYR A 40 -3.55 -12.76 7.27
N ALA A 41 -2.93 -13.50 8.18
CA ALA A 41 -1.97 -14.55 7.86
C ALA A 41 -2.71 -15.89 7.91
N TYR A 42 -2.60 -16.70 6.87
CA TYR A 42 -3.26 -17.99 6.72
C TYR A 42 -2.20 -19.08 6.47
N GLY A 43 -2.19 -20.11 7.30
CA GLY A 43 -1.32 -21.27 7.13
C GLY A 43 -0.80 -21.90 8.43
N PRO A 44 0.20 -22.81 8.31
CA PRO A 44 0.56 -23.48 7.05
C PRO A 44 -0.57 -24.44 6.61
N PRO A 45 -1.03 -24.38 5.34
CA PRO A 45 -1.55 -25.57 4.67
C PRO A 45 -0.41 -26.58 4.49
N ASP A 46 -0.74 -27.85 4.21
CA ASP A 46 0.25 -28.91 3.90
C ASP A 46 1.17 -28.44 2.75
N ARG A 47 2.33 -27.89 3.10
CA ARG A 47 3.32 -27.29 2.21
C ARG A 47 4.63 -27.99 2.45
N ASP A 48 5.33 -28.30 1.36
CA ASP A 48 6.66 -28.89 1.43
C ASP A 48 7.57 -27.99 2.25
N VAL A 49 8.23 -28.59 3.25
CA VAL A 49 9.09 -27.91 4.23
C VAL A 49 10.31 -27.25 3.55
N ASP A 50 10.56 -27.61 2.29
CA ASP A 50 11.66 -27.13 1.46
C ASP A 50 11.30 -25.86 0.65
N ASP A 51 10.05 -25.37 0.73
CA ASP A 51 9.61 -24.19 0.00
C ASP A 51 10.17 -22.91 0.68
N PHE A 52 11.13 -22.26 0.03
CA PHE A 52 11.76 -21.03 0.52
C PHE A 52 10.73 -19.88 0.55
N GLY A 53 10.07 -19.67 1.71
CA GLY A 53 9.05 -18.63 1.88
C GLY A 53 8.49 -18.53 3.30
N ASN A 54 7.61 -17.55 3.53
CA ASN A 54 6.85 -17.48 4.78
C ASN A 54 5.89 -18.67 4.86
N VAL A 55 5.88 -19.36 6.00
CA VAL A 55 4.99 -20.50 6.31
C VAL A 55 3.50 -20.12 6.16
N TYR A 56 3.20 -18.83 6.31
CA TYR A 56 1.86 -18.27 6.19
C TYR A 56 1.72 -17.39 4.95
N ASP A 57 0.62 -17.56 4.21
CA ASP A 57 0.18 -16.60 3.21
C ASP A 57 -0.41 -15.37 3.89
N THR A 58 0.03 -14.19 3.48
CA THR A 58 -0.60 -12.95 3.94
C THR A 58 -1.57 -12.43 2.90
N TYR A 59 -2.79 -12.13 3.33
CA TYR A 59 -3.84 -11.50 2.53
C TYR A 59 -4.17 -10.13 3.13
N ILE A 60 -4.10 -9.08 2.33
CA ILE A 60 -4.40 -7.70 2.74
C ILE A 60 -5.56 -7.19 1.87
N PHE A 61 -6.68 -6.90 2.50
CA PHE A 61 -7.91 -6.43 1.87
C PHE A 61 -7.95 -4.91 1.99
N ILE A 62 -7.91 -4.22 0.86
CA ILE A 62 -7.82 -2.76 0.79
C ILE A 62 -8.84 -2.18 -0.19
N GLU A 63 -9.09 -0.88 -0.05
CA GLU A 63 -9.86 -0.09 -1.01
C GLU A 63 -9.22 -0.10 -2.40
N PHE A 64 -10.04 -0.32 -3.42
CA PHE A 64 -9.64 -0.08 -4.80
C PHE A 64 -9.63 1.42 -5.10
N ILE A 65 -8.45 1.98 -5.39
CA ILE A 65 -8.29 3.36 -5.80
C ILE A 65 -8.40 3.46 -7.33
N LYS A 66 -9.47 4.09 -7.82
CA LYS A 66 -9.65 4.34 -9.24
C LYS A 66 -8.65 5.39 -9.72
N GLY A 67 -7.86 5.05 -10.74
CA GLY A 67 -6.92 5.96 -11.37
C GLY A 67 -5.94 5.22 -12.26
N GLU A 68 -5.10 5.97 -12.97
CA GLU A 68 -3.94 5.44 -13.67
C GLU A 68 -2.69 5.68 -12.82
N ASP A 69 -1.77 4.72 -12.84
CA ASP A 69 -0.48 4.87 -12.18
C ASP A 69 0.34 6.00 -12.82
N LEU A 70 1.17 6.64 -11.99
CA LEU A 70 1.98 7.76 -12.45
C LEU A 70 2.99 7.34 -13.53
N GLY A 71 3.46 6.09 -13.52
CA GLY A 71 4.39 5.57 -14.53
C GLY A 71 3.82 5.64 -15.94
N LYS A 72 2.55 5.22 -16.12
CA LYS A 72 1.82 5.33 -17.39
C LYS A 72 1.45 6.76 -17.75
N LEU A 73 1.12 7.58 -16.77
CA LEU A 73 0.70 8.97 -16.98
C LEU A 73 1.85 9.94 -17.25
N TRP A 74 3.05 9.68 -16.71
CA TRP A 74 4.13 10.66 -16.68
C TRP A 74 4.53 11.17 -18.07
N GLY A 75 4.63 10.28 -19.05
CA GLY A 75 4.96 10.64 -20.44
C GLY A 75 3.92 11.55 -21.11
N LYS A 76 2.66 11.47 -20.67
CA LYS A 76 1.53 12.25 -21.20
C LYS A 76 1.34 13.59 -20.48
N CYS A 77 2.01 13.81 -19.35
CA CYS A 77 1.86 15.04 -18.57
C CYS A 77 2.65 16.21 -19.16
N THR A 78 2.04 17.39 -19.19
CA THR A 78 2.72 18.65 -19.48
C THR A 78 3.74 18.99 -18.40
N SER A 79 4.71 19.86 -18.71
CA SER A 79 5.71 20.33 -17.75
C SER A 79 5.08 20.92 -16.48
N THR A 80 4.03 21.71 -16.62
CA THR A 80 3.27 22.27 -15.49
C THR A 80 2.65 21.19 -14.61
N LYS A 81 2.01 20.18 -15.23
CA LYS A 81 1.40 19.07 -14.48
C LYS A 81 2.45 18.21 -13.77
N LYS A 82 3.60 17.97 -14.40
CA LYS A 82 4.74 17.30 -13.77
C LYS A 82 5.25 18.06 -12.56
N GLN A 83 5.38 19.39 -12.67
CA GLN A 83 5.80 20.23 -11.55
C GLN A 83 4.82 20.14 -10.38
N MET A 84 3.51 20.25 -10.64
CA MET A 84 2.48 20.10 -9.61
C MET A 84 2.55 18.73 -8.92
N LEU A 85 2.62 17.64 -9.69
CA LEU A 85 2.73 16.28 -9.15
C LEU A 85 4.01 16.08 -8.32
N SER A 86 5.14 16.61 -8.78
CA SER A 86 6.40 16.57 -8.03
C SER A 86 6.31 17.35 -6.71
N THR A 87 5.64 18.49 -6.69
CA THR A 87 5.40 19.27 -5.47
C THR A 87 4.53 18.49 -4.48
N ASP A 88 3.44 17.88 -4.95
CA ASP A 88 2.56 17.05 -4.10
C ASP A 88 3.29 15.82 -3.55
N LEU A 89 4.05 15.11 -4.38
CA LEU A 89 4.87 13.97 -3.95
C LEU A 89 5.90 14.39 -2.90
N LYS A 90 6.61 15.51 -3.11
CA LYS A 90 7.58 16.04 -2.15
C LYS A 90 6.92 16.36 -0.81
N LYS A 91 5.72 16.96 -0.84
CA LYS A 91 4.94 17.23 0.37
C LYS A 91 4.60 15.93 1.10
N HIS A 92 4.10 14.91 0.41
CA HIS A 92 3.76 13.62 1.03
C HIS A 92 4.99 12.92 1.62
N ILE A 93 6.11 12.88 0.90
CA ILE A 93 7.35 12.29 1.43
C ILE A 93 7.82 13.02 2.69
N GLY A 94 7.70 14.35 2.74
CA GLY A 94 8.04 15.13 3.93
C GLY A 94 7.17 14.83 5.16
N LEU A 95 5.98 14.26 4.97
CA LEU A 95 5.09 13.84 6.06
C LEU A 95 5.39 12.42 6.56
N LEU A 96 6.17 11.61 5.80
CA LEU A 96 6.61 10.29 6.23
C LEU A 96 7.79 10.43 7.19
N VAL A 97 7.50 10.75 8.45
CA VAL A 97 8.50 10.70 9.53
C VAL A 97 8.52 9.29 10.12
N ALA A 98 9.70 8.66 10.14
CA ALA A 98 9.89 7.36 10.76
C ALA A 98 9.61 7.46 12.27
N PRO A 99 8.81 6.55 12.87
CA PRO A 99 8.74 6.46 14.32
C PRO A 99 10.10 6.01 14.88
N GLY A 100 10.75 6.85 15.70
CA GLY A 100 11.86 6.40 16.56
C GLY A 100 13.29 6.90 16.28
N TYR A 101 13.48 8.14 15.82
CA TYR A 101 14.74 8.88 16.04
C TYR A 101 14.43 10.27 16.61
N ALA A 102 13.88 10.30 17.83
CA ALA A 102 13.75 11.50 18.65
C ALA A 102 14.08 11.13 20.10
#